data_AF-A0AAQ4DEC5-F1
#
_entry.id   AF-A0AAQ4DEC5-F1
#
_cell.length_a   1.000
_cell.length_b   1.000
_cell.length_c   1.000
_cell.angle_alpha   90.00
_cell.angle_beta   90.00
_cell.angle_gamma   90.00
#
_symmetry.space_group_name_H-M   'P 1'
#
loop_
_entity.id
_entity.type
_entity.pdbx_description
1 polymer ?
#
loop_
_entity_poly.entity_id
_entity_poly.type
_entity_poly.pdbx_seq_one_letter_code
_entity_poly.pdbx_strand_id
1 'polypeptide(L)'
;MEFARETVKRLGYLVYVVSPNETSFEKHQDVPDYIVQAVPLFTAFLVIELIFNIVQKNSDRFQLDDGLTSIGQGIIQELSRLFTEGTLLGGYIYVYSNFRIATLPWNSTATWLFAMLAIDFAYYWVHRWGHGKHIIFLLPASCCRS
;
A
#
# COMPACT_ATOMS: atom_id res chain seq x y z
N MET A 1 -8.48 25.44 -19.42
CA MET A 1 -9.35 25.16 -18.26
C MET A 1 -9.41 23.65 -17.98
N GLU A 2 -9.65 22.83 -18.99
CA GLU A 2 -9.77 21.37 -18.86
C GLU A 2 -8.47 20.66 -18.45
N PHE A 3 -7.33 21.06 -19.05
CA PHE A 3 -6.00 20.57 -18.66
C PHE A 3 -5.71 20.78 -17.17
N ALA A 4 -5.97 21.98 -16.63
CA ALA A 4 -5.73 22.28 -15.23
C ALA A 4 -6.62 21.45 -14.27
N ARG A 5 -7.88 21.23 -14.64
CA ARG A 5 -8.79 20.37 -13.87
C ARG A 5 -8.32 18.91 -13.85
N GLU A 6 -7.79 18.43 -14.97
CA GLU A 6 -7.25 17.08 -15.09
C GLU A 6 -5.96 16.91 -14.30
N THR A 7 -5.06 17.89 -14.32
CA THR A 7 -3.86 17.90 -13.47
C THR A 7 -4.21 17.91 -11.99
N VAL A 8 -5.22 18.70 -11.58
CA VAL A 8 -5.71 18.75 -10.20
C VAL A 8 -6.32 17.41 -9.77
N LYS A 9 -7.07 16.72 -10.64
CA LYS A 9 -7.58 15.38 -10.36
C LYS A 9 -6.45 14.35 -10.19
N ARG A 10 -5.45 14.38 -11.08
CA ARG A 10 -4.27 13.51 -10.99
C ARG A 10 -3.44 13.75 -9.73
N LEU A 11 -3.29 15.02 -9.32
CA LEU A 11 -2.73 15.39 -8.02
C LEU A 11 -3.58 14.87 -6.85
N GLY A 12 -4.91 14.94 -6.98
CA GLY A 12 -5.84 14.38 -6.01
C GLY A 12 -5.61 12.88 -5.80
N TYR A 13 -5.42 12.10 -6.87
CA TYR A 13 -5.08 10.68 -6.76
C TYR A 13 -3.76 10.43 -6.03
N LEU A 14 -2.75 11.28 -6.25
CA LEU A 14 -1.44 11.17 -5.57
C LEU A 14 -1.55 11.41 -4.06
N VAL A 15 -2.42 12.31 -3.63
CA VAL A 15 -2.64 12.67 -2.20
C VAL A 15 -3.82 11.89 -1.60
N TYR A 16 -4.35 10.89 -2.30
CA TYR A 16 -5.51 10.10 -1.87
C TYR A 16 -6.78 10.95 -1.62
N VAL A 17 -6.89 12.11 -2.26
CA VAL A 17 -8.08 12.96 -2.24
C VAL A 17 -9.00 12.49 -3.37
N VAL A 18 -9.82 11.49 -3.04
CA VAL A 18 -10.78 10.89 -3.97
C VAL A 18 -12.15 10.76 -3.31
N SER A 19 -13.21 11.04 -4.08
CA SER A 19 -14.58 10.87 -3.60
C SER A 19 -15.00 9.40 -3.68
N PRO A 20 -15.43 8.75 -2.57
CA PRO A 20 -15.79 7.33 -2.56
C PRO A 20 -16.94 6.97 -3.52
N ASN A 21 -17.83 7.94 -3.79
CA ASN A 21 -19.00 7.75 -4.63
C ASN A 21 -18.65 7.55 -6.11
N GLU A 22 -17.48 8.02 -6.55
CA GLU A 22 -17.01 7.91 -7.94
C GLU A 22 -15.97 6.79 -8.14
N THR A 23 -15.46 6.20 -7.04
CA THR A 23 -14.35 5.22 -7.09
C THR A 23 -14.71 3.84 -6.56
N SER A 24 -15.97 3.61 -6.19
CA SER A 24 -16.45 2.30 -5.74
C SER A 24 -16.94 1.49 -6.93
N PHE A 25 -16.10 0.58 -7.44
CA PHE A 25 -16.43 -0.28 -8.57
C PHE A 25 -16.70 -1.71 -8.11
N GLU A 26 -17.74 -2.33 -8.66
CA GLU A 26 -18.06 -3.75 -8.39
C GLU A 26 -17.12 -4.70 -9.17
N LYS A 27 -16.66 -4.28 -10.35
CA LYS A 27 -15.80 -5.08 -11.22
C LYS A 27 -14.43 -4.43 -11.37
N HIS A 28 -13.40 -5.26 -11.34
CA HIS A 28 -12.01 -4.83 -11.54
C HIS A 28 -11.76 -4.15 -12.89
N GLN A 29 -12.52 -4.54 -13.93
CA GLN A 29 -12.33 -4.01 -15.29
C GLN A 29 -12.71 -2.53 -15.42
N ASP A 30 -13.55 -2.02 -14.52
CA ASP A 30 -14.00 -0.64 -14.53
C ASP A 30 -13.06 0.28 -13.73
N VAL A 31 -12.08 -0.29 -13.03
CA VAL A 31 -11.13 0.46 -12.20
C VAL A 31 -10.06 1.09 -13.10
N PRO A 32 -9.94 2.43 -13.14
CA PRO A 32 -8.86 3.09 -13.86
C PRO A 32 -7.51 2.71 -13.24
N ASP A 33 -6.48 2.55 -14.07
CA ASP A 33 -5.13 2.32 -13.58
C ASP A 33 -4.55 3.63 -12.99
N TYR A 34 -4.75 3.81 -11.68
CA TYR A 34 -4.28 4.98 -10.95
C TYR A 34 -2.75 5.04 -10.90
N ILE A 35 -2.05 3.90 -10.98
CA ILE A 35 -0.59 3.85 -10.95
C ILE A 35 -0.05 4.51 -12.21
N VAL A 36 -0.55 4.12 -13.38
CA VAL A 36 -0.13 4.72 -14.67
C VAL A 36 -0.42 6.22 -14.72
N GLN A 37 -1.47 6.69 -14.05
CA GLN A 37 -1.80 8.11 -13.99
C GLN A 37 -0.92 8.90 -13.01
N ALA A 38 -0.53 8.31 -11.89
CA ALA A 38 0.25 8.97 -10.83
C ALA A 38 1.77 8.92 -11.08
N VAL A 39 2.28 7.85 -11.68
CA VAL A 39 3.72 7.65 -11.93
C VAL A 39 4.38 8.83 -12.65
N PRO A 40 3.85 9.37 -13.76
CA PRO A 40 4.49 10.48 -14.46
C PRO A 40 4.63 11.74 -13.60
N LEU A 41 3.61 12.02 -12.78
CA LEU A 41 3.58 13.19 -11.90
C LEU A 41 4.58 13.02 -10.74
N PHE A 42 4.62 11.83 -10.16
CA PHE A 42 5.57 11.47 -9.11
C PHE A 42 7.02 11.53 -9.62
N THR A 43 7.30 10.95 -10.79
CA THR A 43 8.63 11.01 -11.41
C THR A 43 9.06 12.45 -11.70
N ALA A 44 8.14 13.31 -12.14
CA ALA A 44 8.43 14.73 -12.34
C ALA A 44 8.84 15.43 -11.03
N PHE A 45 8.13 15.19 -9.93
CA PHE A 45 8.52 15.73 -8.61
C PHE A 45 9.88 15.22 -8.14
N LEU A 46 10.17 13.93 -8.33
CA LEU A 46 11.44 13.32 -7.97
C LEU A 46 12.62 13.94 -8.76
N VAL A 47 12.42 14.21 -10.05
CA VAL A 47 13.43 14.90 -10.88
C VAL A 47 13.63 16.35 -10.44
N ILE A 48 12.55 17.07 -10.11
CA ILE A 48 12.64 18.46 -9.62
C ILE A 48 13.43 18.51 -8.29
N GLU A 49 13.14 17.59 -7.36
CA GLU A 49 13.86 17.47 -6.10
C GLU A 49 15.35 17.16 -6.33
N LEU A 50 15.67 16.28 -7.28
CA LEU A 50 17.05 15.97 -7.64
C LEU A 50 17.78 17.20 -8.20
N ILE A 51 17.15 17.95 -9.11
CA ILE A 51 17.72 19.18 -9.69
C ILE A 51 17.94 20.21 -8.58
N PHE A 52 16.97 20.40 -7.68
CA PHE A 52 17.09 21.35 -6.58
C PHE A 52 18.24 21.00 -5.63
N ASN A 53 18.38 19.72 -5.29
CA ASN A 53 19.50 19.22 -4.49
C ASN A 53 20.86 19.44 -5.17
N ILE A 54 20.95 19.23 -6.48
CA ILE A 54 22.18 19.46 -7.26
C ILE A 54 22.51 20.96 -7.33
N VAL A 55 21.52 21.82 -7.56
CA VAL A 55 21.71 23.27 -7.66
C VAL A 55 22.06 23.90 -6.30
N GLN A 56 21.54 23.36 -5.20
CA GLN A 56 21.73 23.92 -3.86
C GLN A 56 22.99 23.40 -3.14
N LYS A 57 23.51 22.21 -3.48
CA LYS A 57 24.78 21.70 -2.94
C LYS A 57 25.97 22.16 -3.79
N ASN A 58 26.67 23.19 -3.30
CA ASN A 58 28.04 23.52 -3.75
C ASN A 58 29.02 22.35 -3.41
N SER A 59 29.33 21.57 -4.44
CA SER A 59 30.58 20.85 -4.73
C SER A 59 31.25 19.80 -3.83
N ASP A 60 31.00 19.61 -2.53
CA ASP A 60 31.92 18.72 -1.75
C ASP A 60 31.32 17.50 -1.02
N ARG A 61 30.00 17.24 -1.10
CA ARG A 61 29.36 16.11 -0.37
C ARG A 61 28.23 15.41 -1.12
N PHE A 62 28.40 15.16 -2.42
CA PHE A 62 27.54 14.23 -3.16
C PHE A 62 28.26 12.88 -3.22
N GLN A 63 28.16 12.09 -2.16
CA GLN A 63 28.68 10.72 -2.17
C GLN A 63 27.69 9.89 -2.98
N LEU A 64 28.09 9.53 -4.21
CA LEU A 64 27.31 8.65 -5.08
C LEU A 64 26.95 7.33 -4.40
N ASP A 65 27.77 6.91 -3.44
CA ASP A 65 27.61 5.72 -2.62
C ASP A 65 26.34 5.78 -1.75
N ASP A 66 26.01 6.94 -1.17
CA ASP A 66 24.80 7.14 -0.37
C ASP A 66 23.54 7.11 -1.25
N GLY A 67 23.63 7.69 -2.45
CA GLY A 67 22.54 7.66 -3.44
C GLY A 67 22.27 6.24 -3.95
N LEU A 68 23.33 5.50 -4.29
CA LEU A 68 23.22 4.12 -4.76
C LEU A 68 22.68 3.20 -3.66
N THR A 69 23.15 3.36 -2.42
CA THR A 69 22.67 2.58 -1.27
C THR A 69 21.19 2.86 -0.99
N SER A 70 20.77 4.12 -1.07
CA SER A 70 19.37 4.52 -0.87
C SER A 70 18.44 3.94 -1.95
N ILE A 71 18.86 3.97 -3.21
CA ILE A 71 18.10 3.36 -4.31
C ILE A 71 18.04 1.84 -4.14
N GLY A 72 19.17 1.21 -3.83
CA GLY A 72 19.24 -0.24 -3.59
C GLY A 72 18.33 -0.68 -2.44
N GLN A 73 18.31 0.07 -1.33
CA GLN A 73 17.41 -0.17 -0.21
C GLN A 73 15.93 -0.04 -0.63
N GLY A 74 15.60 0.96 -1.44
CA GLY A 74 14.25 1.13 -1.99
C GLY A 74 13.81 -0.05 -2.85
N ILE A 75 14.67 -0.54 -3.75
CA ILE A 75 14.38 -1.70 -4.59
C ILE A 75 14.19 -2.96 -3.74
N ILE A 76 15.04 -3.19 -2.74
CA ILE A 76 14.93 -4.36 -1.85
C ILE A 76 13.62 -4.29 -1.04
N GLN A 77 13.24 -3.11 -0.57
CA GLN A 77 11.98 -2.92 0.16
C GLN A 77 10.76 -3.24 -0.73
N GLU A 78 10.75 -2.75 -1.97
CA GLU A 78 9.65 -3.02 -2.91
C GLU A 78 9.59 -4.50 -3.30
N LEU A 79 10.73 -5.14 -3.57
CA LEU A 79 10.77 -6.58 -3.85
C LEU A 79 10.26 -7.42 -2.68
N SER A 80 10.66 -7.06 -1.45
CA SER A 80 10.20 -7.75 -0.24
C SER A 80 8.69 -7.59 -0.03
N ARG A 81 8.17 -6.40 -0.34
CA ARG A 81 6.74 -6.10 -0.30
C ARG A 81 5.98 -6.93 -1.33
N LEU A 82 6.41 -6.92 -2.59
CA LEU A 82 5.81 -7.71 -3.68
C LEU A 82 5.80 -9.20 -3.36
N PHE A 83 6.88 -9.73 -2.79
CA PHE A 83 6.95 -11.13 -2.38
C PHE A 83 5.94 -11.45 -1.28
N THR A 84 5.87 -10.60 -0.24
CA THR A 84 4.97 -10.81 0.91
C THR A 84 3.51 -10.66 0.51
N GLU A 85 3.15 -9.54 -0.13
CA GLU A 85 1.79 -9.27 -0.60
C GLU A 85 1.36 -10.26 -1.69
N GLY A 86 2.26 -10.61 -2.61
CA GLY A 86 2.01 -11.59 -3.66
C GLY A 86 1.74 -12.99 -3.09
N THR A 87 2.51 -13.40 -2.08
CA THR A 87 2.27 -14.69 -1.38
C THR A 87 0.93 -14.68 -0.64
N LEU A 88 0.61 -13.59 0.05
CA LEU A 88 -0.67 -13.43 0.75
C LEU A 88 -1.86 -13.46 -0.23
N LEU A 89 -1.77 -12.72 -1.33
CA LEU A 89 -2.80 -12.67 -2.36
C LEU A 89 -2.95 -14.03 -3.07
N GLY A 90 -1.84 -14.67 -3.42
CA GLY A 90 -1.85 -16.02 -4.00
C GLY A 90 -2.47 -17.05 -3.07
N GLY A 91 -2.12 -17.00 -1.78
CA GLY A 91 -2.74 -17.82 -0.75
C GLY A 91 -4.25 -17.56 -0.61
N TYR A 92 -4.65 -16.29 -0.62
CA TYR A 92 -6.07 -15.91 -0.61
C TYR A 92 -6.82 -16.48 -1.81
N ILE A 93 -6.30 -16.33 -3.03
CA ILE A 93 -6.92 -16.86 -4.26
C ILE A 93 -7.03 -18.39 -4.18
N TYR A 94 -5.99 -19.07 -3.69
CA TYR A 94 -6.00 -20.52 -3.53
C TYR A 94 -7.10 -20.99 -2.57
N VAL A 95 -7.21 -20.36 -1.40
CA VAL A 95 -8.24 -20.69 -0.41
C VAL A 95 -9.63 -20.37 -0.96
N TYR A 96 -9.80 -19.20 -1.60
CA TYR A 96 -11.05 -18.80 -2.20
C TYR A 96 -11.50 -19.76 -3.32
N SER A 97 -10.57 -20.25 -4.13
CA SER A 97 -10.89 -21.14 -5.27
C SER A 97 -11.24 -22.56 -4.83
N ASN A 98 -10.61 -23.07 -3.75
CA ASN A 98 -10.76 -24.46 -3.32
C ASN A 98 -11.71 -24.66 -2.13
N PHE A 99 -11.85 -23.66 -1.25
CA PHE A 99 -12.57 -23.79 0.03
C PHE A 99 -13.73 -22.78 0.19
N ARG A 100 -14.18 -22.11 -0.88
CA ARG A 100 -15.36 -21.23 -0.77
C ARG A 100 -16.62 -22.04 -0.44
N ILE A 101 -17.31 -21.63 0.62
CA ILE A 101 -18.57 -22.25 1.05
C ILE A 101 -19.76 -21.58 0.34
N ALA A 102 -19.75 -20.26 0.22
CA ALA A 102 -20.80 -19.48 -0.43
C ALA A 102 -20.24 -18.17 -1.01
N THR A 103 -20.85 -17.67 -2.08
CA THR A 103 -20.56 -16.35 -2.64
C THR A 103 -21.55 -15.33 -2.07
N LEU A 104 -21.06 -14.39 -1.26
CA LEU A 104 -21.91 -13.34 -0.69
C LEU A 104 -22.11 -12.20 -1.70
N PRO A 105 -23.33 -11.63 -1.81
CA PRO A 105 -23.60 -10.53 -2.74
C PRO A 105 -22.95 -9.23 -2.28
N TRP A 106 -22.35 -8.49 -3.24
CA TRP A 106 -21.69 -7.19 -3.04
C TRP A 106 -22.65 -6.10 -2.54
N ASN A 107 -23.89 -6.11 -3.04
CA ASN A 107 -24.90 -5.08 -2.78
C ASN A 107 -25.66 -5.26 -1.45
N SER A 108 -25.26 -6.23 -0.61
CA SER A 108 -25.94 -6.50 0.66
C SER A 108 -25.19 -5.88 1.83
N THR A 109 -25.85 -4.99 2.57
CA THR A 109 -25.32 -4.42 3.81
C THR A 109 -24.97 -5.50 4.84
N ALA A 110 -25.72 -6.61 4.87
CA ALA A 110 -25.45 -7.72 5.79
C ALA A 110 -24.11 -8.42 5.47
N THR A 111 -23.73 -8.52 4.19
CA THR A 111 -22.42 -9.05 3.76
C THR A 111 -21.29 -8.20 4.33
N TRP A 112 -21.40 -6.88 4.24
CA TRP A 112 -20.39 -5.94 4.74
C TRP A 112 -20.30 -5.95 6.27
N LEU A 113 -21.44 -6.00 6.97
CA LEU A 113 -21.47 -6.11 8.42
C LEU A 113 -20.82 -7.41 8.91
N PHE A 114 -21.14 -8.54 8.26
CA PHE A 114 -20.51 -9.81 8.59
C PHE A 114 -19.00 -9.79 8.29
N ALA A 115 -18.58 -9.25 7.14
CA ALA A 115 -17.18 -9.12 6.77
C ALA A 115 -16.40 -8.27 7.79
N MET A 116 -16.96 -7.14 8.22
CA MET A 116 -16.36 -6.29 9.25
C MET A 116 -16.11 -7.07 10.55
N LEU A 117 -17.15 -7.73 11.08
CA LEU A 117 -17.03 -8.51 12.32
C LEU A 117 -16.04 -9.69 12.18
N ALA A 118 -16.07 -10.39 11.04
CA ALA A 118 -15.18 -11.51 10.79
C ALA A 118 -13.71 -11.08 10.69
N ILE A 119 -13.44 -9.95 10.02
CA ILE A 119 -12.10 -9.37 9.91
C ILE A 119 -11.60 -8.91 11.28
N ASP A 120 -12.43 -8.19 12.05
CA ASP A 120 -12.08 -7.72 13.39
C ASP A 120 -11.74 -8.89 14.33
N PHE A 121 -12.55 -9.95 14.28
CA PHE A 121 -12.29 -11.18 15.05
C PHE A 121 -11.00 -11.87 14.62
N ALA A 122 -10.81 -12.10 13.31
CA ALA A 122 -9.61 -12.75 12.80
C ALA A 122 -8.35 -11.96 13.14
N TYR A 123 -8.40 -10.63 12.98
CA TYR A 123 -7.31 -9.74 13.34
C TYR A 123 -6.98 -9.80 14.83
N TYR A 124 -7.99 -9.74 15.71
CA TYR A 124 -7.78 -9.88 17.15
C TYR A 124 -7.10 -11.20 17.53
N TRP A 125 -7.52 -12.31 16.93
CA TRP A 125 -6.94 -13.63 17.21
C TRP A 125 -5.50 -13.75 16.73
N VAL A 126 -5.20 -13.31 15.51
CA VAL A 126 -3.83 -13.27 14.99
C VAL A 126 -2.95 -12.37 15.85
N HIS A 127 -3.45 -11.20 16.23
CA HIS A 127 -2.74 -10.27 17.10
C HIS A 127 -2.47 -10.89 18.47
N ARG A 128 -3.46 -11.54 19.09
CA ARG A 128 -3.33 -12.23 20.39
C ARG A 128 -2.35 -13.40 20.33
N TRP A 129 -2.38 -14.21 19.28
CA TRP A 129 -1.41 -15.29 19.08
C TRP A 129 -0.01 -14.77 18.73
N GLY A 130 0.11 -13.62 18.09
CA GLY A 130 1.37 -12.92 17.87
C GLY A 130 2.01 -12.47 19.18
N HIS A 131 1.24 -11.90 20.10
CA HIS A 131 1.71 -11.53 21.45
C HIS A 131 2.10 -12.74 22.31
N GLY A 132 1.50 -13.90 22.07
CA GLY A 132 1.84 -15.16 22.75
C GLY A 132 3.16 -15.79 22.29
N LYS A 133 3.82 -15.26 21.25
CA LYS A 133 5.10 -15.77 20.74
C LYS A 133 6.17 -14.71 20.91
N HIS A 134 6.97 -14.86 21.95
CA HIS A 134 8.26 -14.19 22.11
C HIS A 134 9.26 -14.73 21.05
N ILE A 135 9.03 -14.43 19.76
CA ILE A 135 9.87 -14.86 18.64
C ILE A 135 10.63 -13.68 18.00
N ILE A 136 10.60 -12.49 18.59
CA ILE A 136 11.59 -11.46 18.33
C ILE A 136 12.53 -11.39 19.54
N PHE A 137 13.59 -12.18 19.47
CA PHE A 137 14.76 -12.03 20.34
C PHE A 137 15.32 -10.62 20.07
N LEU A 138 15.09 -9.67 21.00
CA LEU A 138 15.86 -8.42 21.26
C LEU A 138 15.04 -7.18 21.69
N LEU A 139 13.79 -7.28 22.16
CA LEU A 139 13.19 -6.17 22.92
C LEU A 139 12.67 -6.66 24.27
N PRO A 140 13.00 -5.99 25.39
CA PRO A 140 12.46 -6.34 26.69
C PRO A 140 10.95 -6.19 26.63
N ALA A 141 10.26 -7.31 26.84
CA ALA A 141 8.82 -7.38 27.02
C ALA A 141 8.40 -6.45 28.17
N SER A 142 8.03 -5.23 27.80
CA SER A 142 7.35 -4.30 28.67
C SER A 142 5.99 -4.02 28.06
N CYS A 143 4.96 -4.37 28.83
CA CYS A 143 3.58 -3.91 28.66
C CYS A 143 2.68 -4.77 27.77
N CYS A 144 2.09 -5.82 28.37
CA CYS A 144 0.65 -5.78 28.61
C CYS A 144 0.25 -6.87 29.62
N ARG A 145 -0.01 -6.40 30.85
CA ARG A 145 -0.71 -7.10 31.90
C ARG A 145 -2.20 -6.92 31.65
N SER A 146 -2.90 -8.03 31.43
CA SER A 146 -4.33 -8.20 31.69
C SER A 146 -4.51 -9.56 32.33
#